data_AF-A0A5T6Z2J8-F1
#
_entry.id   AF-A0A5T6Z2J8-F1
#
_cell.length_a   1.000
_cell.length_b   1.000
_cell.length_c   1.000
_cell.angle_alpha   90.00
_cell.angle_beta   90.00
_cell.angle_gamma   90.00
#
_symmetry.space_group_name_H-M   'P 1'
#
loop_
_entity.id
_entity.type
_entity.pdbx_description
1 polymer ?
#
loop_
_entity_poly.entity_id
_entity_poly.type
_entity_poly.pdbx_seq_one_letter_code
_entity_poly.pdbx_strand_id
1 'polypeptide(L)' 'TVSAYIRNAALNKRINSRTDDAFLKELMRLGRMQKHLFVQGKRTGDKEYAEVLVAITELTNTLRKQLMEG' A
#
# COMPACT_ATOMS: atom_id res chain seq x y z
N THR A 1 -19.80 -21.38 26.61
CA THR A 1 -20.04 -20.03 27.17
C THR A 1 -20.08 -19.02 26.05
N VAL A 2 -20.78 -17.89 26.23
CA VAL A 2 -20.82 -16.78 25.25
C VAL A 2 -19.41 -16.31 24.87
N SER A 3 -18.47 -16.36 25.81
CA SER A 3 -17.05 -16.03 25.57
C SER A 3 -16.36 -16.93 24.54
N ALA A 4 -16.73 -18.22 24.48
CA ALA A 4 -16.15 -19.17 23.51
C ALA A 4 -16.74 -18.96 22.11
N TYR A 5 -18.02 -18.60 22.02
CA TYR A 5 -18.68 -18.26 20.77
C TYR A 5 -18.13 -16.97 20.16
N ILE A 6 -17.96 -15.91 20.97
CA ILE A 6 -17.35 -14.64 20.52
C ILE A 6 -15.92 -14.86 20.05
N ARG A 7 -15.11 -15.65 20.80
CA ARG A 7 -13.74 -15.99 20.38
C ARG A 7 -13.72 -16.76 19.06
N ASN A 8 -14.56 -17.78 18.90
CA ASN A 8 -14.64 -18.53 17.64
C ASN A 8 -15.15 -17.67 16.47
N ALA A 9 -16.12 -16.79 16.69
CA ALA A 9 -16.63 -15.88 15.67
C ALA A 9 -15.58 -14.83 15.25
N ALA A 10 -14.78 -14.33 16.20
CA ALA A 10 -13.69 -13.39 15.93
C ALA A 10 -12.50 -14.07 15.23
N LEU A 11 -12.15 -15.31 15.61
CA LEU A 11 -11.07 -16.08 15.00
C LEU A 11 -11.42 -16.64 13.62
N ASN A 12 -12.70 -16.97 13.38
CA ASN A 12 -13.19 -17.40 12.06
C ASN A 12 -13.55 -16.23 11.14
N LYS A 13 -13.50 -14.99 11.63
CA LYS A 13 -13.49 -13.81 10.76
C LYS A 13 -12.13 -13.80 10.05
N ARG A 14 -12.09 -14.40 8.86
CA ARG A 14 -11.01 -14.20 7.91
C ARG A 14 -10.92 -12.68 7.69
N ILE A 15 -9.91 -12.05 8.29
CA ILE A 15 -9.51 -10.70 7.89
C ILE A 15 -8.97 -10.91 6.48
N ASN A 16 -9.86 -10.87 5.49
CA ASN A 16 -9.46 -10.71 4.10
C ASN A 16 -8.81 -9.33 4.08
N SER A 17 -7.47 -9.31 4.19
CA SER A 17 -6.72 -8.09 3.93
C SER A 17 -7.12 -7.66 2.54
N ARG A 18 -7.99 -6.66 2.45
CA ARG A 18 -8.48 -6.10 1.18
C ARG A 18 -7.30 -5.57 0.35
N THR A 19 -6.15 -5.38 0.99
CA THR A 19 -4.89 -4.92 0.40
C THR A 19 -3.87 -6.05 0.42
N ASP A 20 -3.34 -6.37 -0.75
CA ASP A 20 -2.29 -7.38 -0.94
C ASP A 20 -0.99 -6.99 -0.21
N ASP A 21 -0.34 -7.93 0.47
CA ASP A 21 0.97 -7.72 1.11
C ASP A 21 2.03 -7.29 0.08
N ALA A 22 1.90 -7.77 -1.16
CA ALA A 22 2.74 -7.34 -2.28
C ALA A 22 2.58 -5.83 -2.57
N PHE A 23 1.34 -5.31 -2.51
CA PHE A 23 1.06 -3.89 -2.68
C PHE A 23 1.75 -3.05 -1.59
N LEU A 24 1.61 -3.46 -0.32
CA LEU A 24 2.20 -2.73 0.80
C LEU A 24 3.73 -2.72 0.72
N LYS A 25 4.35 -3.85 0.35
CA LYS A 25 5.79 -3.94 0.13
C LYS A 25 6.26 -2.98 -0.97
N GLU A 26 5.53 -2.91 -2.07
CA GLU A 26 5.88 -2.04 -3.19
C GLU A 26 5.71 -0.56 -2.85
N LEU A 27 4.61 -0.19 -2.17
CA LEU A 27 4.41 1.17 -1.67
C LEU A 27 5.54 1.60 -0.73
N MET A 28 5.94 0.72 0.19
CA MET A 28 7.06 0.98 1.10
C MET A 28 8.40 1.10 0.36
N ARG A 29 8.61 0.32 -0.71
CA ARG A 29 9.81 0.41 -1.55
C ARG A 29 9.87 1.77 -2.26
N LEU A 30 8.78 2.17 -2.91
CA LEU A 30 8.68 3.46 -3.62
C LEU A 30 8.80 4.65 -2.64
N GLY A 31 8.16 4.58 -1.47
CA GLY A 31 8.28 5.61 -0.44
C GLY A 31 9.72 5.79 0.08
N ARG A 32 10.47 4.69 0.27
CA ARG A 32 11.90 4.78 0.61
C ARG A 32 12.72 5.42 -0.51
N MET A 33 12.41 5.11 -1.76
CA MET A 33 13.09 5.67 -2.93
C MET A 33 12.82 7.18 -3.06
N GLN A 34 11.57 7.60 -2.90
CA GLN A 34 11.19 9.01 -2.88
C GLN A 34 11.92 9.77 -1.75
N LYS A 35 11.95 9.20 -0.53
CA LYS A 35 12.69 9.79 0.60
C LYS A 35 14.19 9.91 0.29
N HIS A 36 14.80 8.87 -0.27
CA HIS A 36 16.22 8.86 -0.60
C HIS A 36 16.58 9.98 -1.59
N LEU A 37 15.84 10.07 -2.69
CA LEU A 37 16.04 11.10 -3.71
C LEU A 37 15.79 12.51 -3.15
N PHE A 38 14.77 12.68 -2.30
CA PHE A 38 14.51 13.96 -1.63
C PHE A 38 15.70 14.42 -0.78
N VAL A 39 16.29 13.50 0.00
CA VAL A 39 17.48 13.75 0.83
C VAL A 39 18.70 14.10 -0.03
N GLN A 40 18.81 13.53 -1.24
CA GLN A 40 19.83 13.90 -2.22
C GLN A 40 19.58 15.25 -2.92
N GLY A 41 18.53 15.99 -2.53
CA GLY A 41 18.20 17.28 -3.09
C GLY A 41 17.30 17.23 -4.32
N LYS A 42 16.88 16.04 -4.76
CA LYS A 42 16.00 15.88 -5.94
C LYS A 42 14.58 16.35 -5.66
N ARG A 43 13.95 16.92 -6.68
CA ARG A 43 12.60 17.51 -6.63
C ARG A 43 11.81 17.10 -7.87
N THR A 44 10.59 17.59 -8.01
CA THR A 44 9.68 17.25 -9.11
C THR A 44 10.22 17.60 -10.51
N GLY A 45 11.21 18.49 -10.62
CA GLY A 45 11.90 18.77 -11.89
C GLY A 45 12.93 17.70 -12.28
N ASP A 46 13.38 16.88 -11.33
CA ASP A 46 14.29 15.78 -11.59
C ASP A 46 13.52 14.56 -12.08
N LYS A 47 13.93 14.03 -13.24
CA LYS A 47 13.28 12.88 -13.90
C LYS A 47 13.08 11.71 -12.94
N GLU A 48 14.14 11.30 -12.24
CA GLU A 48 14.09 10.14 -11.34
C GLU A 48 13.11 10.33 -10.18
N TYR A 49 13.00 11.54 -9.64
CA TYR A 49 12.07 11.84 -8.54
C TYR A 49 10.63 11.88 -9.04
N ALA A 50 10.40 12.50 -10.20
CA ALA A 50 9.10 12.52 -10.86
C ALA A 50 8.60 11.11 -11.19
N GLU A 51 9.47 10.23 -11.69
CA GLU A 51 9.15 8.83 -11.98
C GLU A 51 8.69 8.07 -10.74
N VAL A 52 9.30 8.30 -9.57
CA VAL A 52 8.83 7.67 -8.31
C VAL A 52 7.43 8.14 -7.93
N LEU A 53 7.15 9.44 -8.08
CA LEU A 53 5.83 9.99 -7.76
C LEU A 53 4.74 9.45 -8.69
N VAL A 54 5.07 9.30 -9.98
CA VAL A 54 4.17 8.67 -10.97
C VAL A 54 3.91 7.22 -10.56
N ALA A 55 4.94 6.44 -10.26
CA ALA A 55 4.79 5.05 -9.84
C ALA A 55 3.92 4.89 -8.58
N ILE A 56 4.08 5.77 -7.58
CA ILE A 56 3.22 5.78 -6.37
C ILE A 56 1.75 6.05 -6.75
N THR A 57 1.52 7.00 -7.66
CA THR A 57 0.17 7.36 -8.13
C THR A 57 -0.48 6.21 -8.89
N GLU A 58 0.24 5.57 -9.80
CA GLU A 58 -0.22 4.42 -10.58
C GLU A 58 -0.54 3.22 -9.69
N LEU A 59 0.34 2.92 -8.74
CA LEU A 59 0.14 1.86 -7.75
C LEU A 59 -1.14 2.13 -6.95
N THR A 60 -1.29 3.33 -6.41
CA THR A 60 -2.47 3.73 -5.62
C THR A 60 -3.77 3.64 -6.45
N ASN A 61 -3.73 4.05 -7.72
CA ASN A 61 -4.89 3.95 -8.61
C ASN A 61 -5.25 2.50 -8.93
N THR A 62 -4.26 1.63 -9.09
CA THR A 62 -4.48 0.19 -9.28
C THR A 62 -5.19 -0.42 -8.08
N LEU A 63 -4.72 -0.15 -6.86
CA LEU A 63 -5.41 -0.63 -5.65
C LEU A 63 -6.81 -0.05 -5.55
N ARG A 64 -6.99 1.24 -5.84
CA ARG A 64 -8.32 1.87 -5.80
C ARG A 64 -9.29 1.16 -6.75
N LYS A 65 -8.88 0.81 -7.96
CA LYS A 65 -9.72 0.04 -8.90
C LYS A 65 -10.06 -1.34 -8.33
N GLN A 66 -9.06 -2.09 -7.87
CA GLN A 66 -9.25 -3.41 -7.26
C GLN A 66 -10.21 -3.40 -6.06
N LEU A 67 -10.18 -2.34 -5.25
CA LEU A 67 -11.05 -2.19 -4.08
C LEU A 67 -12.48 -1.74 -4.42
N MET A 68 -12.67 -1.01 -5.53
CA MET A 68 -13.96 -0.45 -5.94
C MET A 68 -14.71 -1.37 -6.92
N GLU A 69 -13.99 -2.20 -7.66
CA GLU A 69 -14.52 -3.17 -8.63
C GLU A 69 -14.62 -4.60 -8.06
N GLY A 70 -14.16 -4.81 -6.82
CA GLY A 70 -14.12 -6.12 -6.12
C GLY A 70 -15.05 -6.24 -4.92
#